data_AF-A0A0H5RSL9-F1
#
_entry.id   AF-A0A0H5RSL9-F1
#
_cell.length_a   1.000
_cell.length_b   1.000
_cell.length_c   1.000
_cell.angle_alpha   90.00
_cell.angle_beta   90.00
_cell.angle_gamma   90.00
#
_symmetry.space_group_name_H-M   'P 1'
#
loop_
_entity.id
_entity.type
_entity.pdbx_description
1 polymer ?
#
loop_
_entity_poly.entity_id
_entity_poly.type
_entity_poly.pdbx_seq_one_letter_code
_entity_poly.pdbx_strand_id
1 'polypeptide(L)'
;AYSRIYLIYASENTFSIRSLEGIMRRRETFADLRELNERCDNAKLDFQLAQPLVYFKEVLEVVTGLSLGAASMEATPLGVLCQRSRLLLAKLANDIDYEVNLSEARSRVIGIQEKLFAGQVNLVQPGRYCVRYGPLQKLTSANKKDGKIYTFFMFDDLLLAADGRSGQMRVKYVLDLQDMKVSRLLRTNAVFPDLSFHFSFR
;
A
#
# COMPACT_ATOMS: atom_id res chain seq x y z
N ALA A 1 24.45 -3.77 -8.44
CA ALA A 1 24.60 -3.24 -7.07
C ALA A 1 23.81 -1.94 -6.90
N TYR A 2 24.09 -0.90 -7.70
CA TYR A 2 23.39 0.40 -7.62
C TYR A 2 21.87 0.36 -7.83
N SER A 3 21.35 -0.52 -8.69
CA SER A 3 19.90 -0.69 -8.90
C SER A 3 19.13 -1.12 -7.64
N ARG A 4 19.76 -1.92 -6.75
CA ARG A 4 19.14 -2.36 -5.50
C ARG A 4 18.93 -1.21 -4.51
N ILE A 5 19.73 -0.14 -4.59
CA ILE A 5 19.60 1.02 -3.71
C ILE A 5 18.25 1.70 -3.95
N TYR A 6 17.83 1.83 -5.21
CA TYR A 6 16.52 2.40 -5.54
C TYR A 6 15.35 1.55 -5.03
N LEU A 7 15.48 0.22 -5.03
CA LEU A 7 14.45 -0.66 -4.47
C LEU A 7 14.33 -0.51 -2.96
N ILE A 8 15.45 -0.50 -2.25
CA ILE A 8 15.47 -0.26 -0.80
C ILE A 8 14.88 1.11 -0.50
N TYR A 9 15.32 2.13 -1.23
CA TYR A 9 14.81 3.49 -1.09
C TYR A 9 13.29 3.52 -1.32
N ALA A 10 12.78 2.96 -2.42
CA ALA A 10 11.36 2.89 -2.73
C ALA A 10 10.53 2.18 -1.65
N SER A 11 11.05 1.07 -1.11
CA SER A 11 10.35 0.28 -0.08
C SER A 11 10.19 1.02 1.25
N GLU A 12 11.11 1.92 1.59
CA GLU A 12 11.16 2.61 2.88
C GLU A 12 10.74 4.09 2.81
N ASN A 13 10.75 4.71 1.63
CA ASN A 13 10.59 6.16 1.47
C ASN A 13 9.26 6.67 2.06
N THR A 14 8.14 6.09 1.63
CA THR A 14 6.81 6.55 2.05
C THR A 14 6.60 6.42 3.57
N PHE A 15 7.04 5.30 4.15
CA PHE A 15 6.98 5.09 5.59
C PHE A 15 7.88 6.07 6.35
N SER A 16 9.12 6.24 5.89
CA SER A 16 10.12 7.11 6.52
C SER A 16 9.70 8.57 6.53
N ILE A 17 9.17 9.08 5.40
CA ILE A 17 8.63 10.46 5.32
C ILE A 17 7.49 10.64 6.32
N ARG A 18 6.51 9.73 6.34
CA ARG A 18 5.35 9.85 7.25
C ARG A 18 5.76 9.76 8.73
N SER A 19 6.68 8.86 9.05
CA SER A 19 7.23 8.73 10.40
C SER A 19 7.97 10.01 10.82
N LEU A 20 8.81 10.54 9.93
CA LEU A 20 9.56 11.77 10.14
C LEU A 20 8.62 12.96 10.36
N GLU A 21 7.61 13.15 9.50
CA GLU A 21 6.58 14.17 9.68
C GLU A 21 5.85 14.03 11.02
N GLY A 22 5.50 12.80 11.41
CA GLY A 22 4.86 12.51 12.69
C GLY A 22 5.71 12.91 13.88
N ILE A 23 7.02 12.60 13.84
CA ILE A 23 7.98 12.96 14.89
C ILE A 23 8.22 14.47 14.91
N MET A 24 8.45 15.08 13.74
CA MET A 24 8.65 16.52 13.59
C MET A 24 7.49 17.33 14.15
N ARG A 25 6.24 16.85 14.04
CA ARG A 25 5.07 17.51 14.65
C ARG A 25 5.02 17.37 16.16
N ARG A 26 5.44 16.23 16.72
CA ARG A 26 5.28 15.89 18.14
C ARG A 26 6.40 16.38 19.04
N ARG A 27 7.61 16.59 18.52
CA ARG A 27 8.80 16.91 19.32
C ARG A 27 9.34 18.29 19.01
N GLU A 28 9.44 19.13 20.04
CA GLU A 28 10.02 20.48 19.96
C GLU A 28 11.51 20.46 19.61
N THR A 29 12.23 19.37 19.93
CA THR A 29 13.64 19.21 19.55
C THR A 29 13.88 19.18 18.03
N PHE A 30 12.82 19.02 17.23
CA PHE A 30 12.87 19.12 15.77
C PHE A 30 12.39 20.48 15.25
N ALA A 31 12.26 21.51 16.11
CA ALA A 31 11.87 22.86 15.72
C ALA A 31 12.82 23.44 14.67
N ASP A 32 14.13 23.30 14.86
CA ASP A 32 15.14 23.78 13.90
C ASP A 32 15.00 23.07 12.54
N LEU A 33 14.71 21.76 12.55
CA LEU A 33 14.51 20.96 11.34
C LEU A 33 13.19 21.34 10.64
N ARG A 34 12.17 21.73 11.40
CA ARG A 34 10.91 22.28 10.89
C ARG A 34 11.13 23.65 10.24
N GLU A 35 11.92 24.51 10.88
CA GLU A 35 12.30 25.82 10.37
C GLU A 35 13.21 25.71 9.12
N LEU A 36 14.15 24.76 9.10
CA LEU A 36 14.99 24.47 7.93
C LEU A 36 14.16 23.95 6.76
N ASN A 37 13.19 23.07 7.04
CA ASN A 37 12.21 22.59 6.06
C ASN A 37 11.35 23.71 5.46
N GLU A 38 11.06 24.76 6.25
CA GLU A 38 10.37 25.96 5.78
C GLU A 38 11.28 26.92 4.99
N ARG A 39 12.60 26.89 5.24
CA ARG A 39 13.59 27.79 4.63
C ARG A 39 14.23 27.26 3.34
N CYS A 40 14.18 25.97 3.06
CA CYS A 40 14.71 25.38 1.83
C CYS A 40 13.83 25.72 0.60
N ASP A 41 13.92 26.94 0.07
CA ASP A 41 13.47 27.33 -1.28
C ASP A 41 12.04 26.88 -1.67
N ASN A 42 11.11 26.85 -0.69
CA ASN A 42 9.74 26.31 -0.82
C ASN A 42 9.64 24.81 -1.16
N ALA A 43 10.76 24.10 -1.26
CA ALA A 43 10.82 22.67 -1.49
C ALA A 43 10.84 21.96 -0.13
N LYS A 44 9.64 21.57 0.31
CA LYS A 44 9.44 20.76 1.51
C LYS A 44 10.32 19.49 1.46
N LEU A 45 10.69 18.98 2.62
CA LEU A 45 11.58 17.84 2.84
C LEU A 45 11.04 16.56 2.18
N ASP A 46 9.72 16.41 2.10
CA ASP A 46 9.05 15.35 1.33
C ASP A 46 9.40 15.43 -0.17
N PHE A 47 9.43 16.63 -0.75
CA PHE A 47 9.84 16.85 -2.13
C PHE A 47 11.32 16.51 -2.34
N GLN A 48 12.20 16.92 -1.43
CA GLN A 48 13.62 16.60 -1.51
C GLN A 48 13.88 15.09 -1.41
N LEU A 49 13.16 14.41 -0.52
CA LEU A 49 13.22 12.95 -0.39
C LEU A 49 12.49 12.20 -1.53
N ALA A 50 11.68 12.88 -2.35
CA ALA A 50 11.14 12.30 -3.57
C ALA A 50 12.14 12.33 -4.75
N GLN A 51 13.11 13.26 -4.74
CA GLN A 51 14.03 13.51 -5.86
C GLN A 51 14.74 12.26 -6.40
N PRO A 52 15.26 11.32 -5.57
CA PRO A 52 15.92 10.14 -6.11
C PRO A 52 15.02 9.31 -7.04
N LEU A 53 13.74 9.13 -6.69
CA LEU A 53 12.79 8.39 -7.53
C LEU A 53 12.41 9.17 -8.79
N VAL A 54 12.36 10.50 -8.72
CA VAL A 54 12.14 11.38 -9.89
C VAL A 54 13.32 11.27 -10.86
N TYR A 55 14.54 11.42 -10.37
CA TYR A 55 15.76 11.30 -11.17
C TYR A 55 15.87 9.94 -11.88
N PHE A 56 15.47 8.86 -11.20
CA PHE A 56 15.43 7.54 -11.84
C PHE A 56 14.51 7.51 -13.07
N LYS A 57 13.34 8.15 -13.01
CA LYS A 57 12.41 8.24 -14.13
C LYS A 57 13.00 9.05 -15.28
N GLU A 58 13.66 10.17 -14.99
CA GLU A 58 14.36 10.99 -15.99
C GLU A 58 15.45 10.19 -16.72
N VAL A 59 16.25 9.40 -15.98
CA VAL A 59 17.27 8.52 -16.58
C VAL A 59 16.62 7.48 -17.50
N LEU A 60 15.51 6.86 -17.08
CA LEU A 60 14.77 5.92 -17.91
C LEU A 60 14.26 6.57 -19.21
N GLU A 61 13.73 7.80 -19.13
CA GLU A 61 13.27 8.56 -20.28
C GLU A 61 14.40 8.85 -21.27
N VAL A 62 15.54 9.33 -20.76
CA VAL A 62 16.74 9.61 -21.58
C VAL A 62 17.23 8.34 -22.29
N VAL A 63 17.38 7.23 -21.56
CA VAL A 63 17.82 5.96 -22.15
C VAL A 63 16.81 5.41 -23.15
N THR A 64 15.51 5.60 -22.89
CA THR A 64 14.46 5.23 -23.83
C THR A 64 14.57 6.04 -25.12
N GLY A 65 14.72 7.36 -25.02
CA GLY A 65 14.93 8.25 -26.17
C GLY A 65 16.18 7.89 -26.98
N LEU A 66 17.32 7.64 -26.31
CA LEU A 66 18.55 7.19 -26.96
C LEU A 66 18.37 5.85 -27.68
N SER A 67 17.63 4.91 -27.09
CA SER A 67 17.38 3.60 -27.71
C SER A 67 16.48 3.70 -28.95
N LEU A 68 15.50 4.61 -28.94
CA LEU A 68 14.61 4.85 -30.09
C LEU A 68 15.37 5.52 -31.23
N GLY A 69 16.25 6.48 -30.91
CA GLY A 69 17.14 7.09 -31.90
C GLY A 69 18.18 6.11 -32.48
N ALA A 70 18.61 5.14 -31.68
CA ALA A 70 19.54 4.09 -32.09
C ALA A 70 18.86 2.88 -32.77
N ALA A 71 17.54 2.91 -33.01
CA ALA A 71 16.81 1.81 -33.67
C ALA A 71 17.28 1.58 -35.12
N SER A 72 17.85 2.58 -35.78
CA SER A 72 18.51 2.43 -37.08
C SER A 72 19.92 1.81 -36.99
N MET A 73 20.44 1.63 -35.77
CA MET A 73 21.81 1.18 -35.48
C MET A 73 21.83 -0.16 -34.72
N GLU A 74 20.79 -0.98 -34.82
CA GLU A 74 20.64 -2.25 -34.06
C GLU A 74 21.80 -3.24 -34.24
N ALA A 75 22.52 -3.19 -35.37
CA ALA A 75 23.71 -4.01 -35.62
C ALA A 75 25.01 -3.47 -34.97
N THR A 76 24.96 -2.27 -34.38
CA THR A 76 26.14 -1.67 -33.73
C THR A 76 26.22 -2.06 -32.25
N PRO A 77 27.43 -2.19 -31.68
CA PRO A 77 27.60 -2.45 -30.24
C PRO A 77 26.86 -1.44 -29.36
N LEU A 78 26.79 -0.17 -29.79
CA LEU A 78 26.07 0.89 -29.09
C LEU A 78 24.55 0.67 -29.11
N GLY A 79 23.98 0.30 -30.26
CA GLY A 79 22.55 -0.02 -30.38
C GLY A 79 22.13 -1.17 -29.46
N VAL A 80 22.92 -2.25 -29.44
CA VAL A 80 22.71 -3.39 -28.54
C VAL A 80 22.79 -2.98 -27.06
N LEU A 81 23.76 -2.15 -26.69
CA LEU A 81 23.91 -1.64 -25.31
C LEU A 81 22.72 -0.76 -24.89
N CYS A 82 22.26 0.14 -25.77
CA CYS A 82 21.09 0.99 -25.50
C CYS A 82 19.82 0.16 -25.32
N GLN A 83 19.57 -0.82 -26.19
CA GLN A 83 18.39 -1.68 -26.11
C GLN A 83 18.41 -2.53 -24.84
N ARG A 84 19.55 -3.14 -24.49
CA ARG A 84 19.71 -3.91 -23.25
C ARG A 84 19.52 -3.04 -22.01
N SER A 85 20.10 -1.84 -22.00
CA SER A 85 19.98 -0.90 -20.88
C SER A 85 18.54 -0.48 -20.67
N ARG A 86 17.79 -0.19 -21.76
CA ARG A 86 16.36 0.12 -21.68
C ARG A 86 15.57 -1.01 -21.05
N LEU A 87 15.77 -2.26 -21.50
CA LEU A 87 15.03 -3.41 -20.95
C LEU A 87 15.31 -3.61 -19.45
N LEU A 88 16.57 -3.45 -19.03
CA LEU A 88 16.94 -3.57 -17.62
C LEU A 88 16.37 -2.45 -16.76
N LEU A 89 16.41 -1.20 -17.24
CA LEU A 89 15.85 -0.05 -16.53
C LEU A 89 14.31 -0.10 -16.49
N ALA A 90 13.66 -0.53 -17.56
CA ALA A 90 12.20 -0.71 -17.59
C ALA A 90 11.75 -1.79 -16.61
N LYS A 91 12.48 -2.91 -16.53
CA LYS A 91 12.22 -3.92 -15.49
C LYS A 91 12.37 -3.34 -14.09
N LEU A 92 13.47 -2.63 -13.84
CA LEU A 92 13.73 -2.01 -12.55
C LEU A 92 12.67 -0.96 -12.18
N ALA A 93 12.13 -0.22 -13.15
CA ALA A 93 11.04 0.72 -12.94
C ALA A 93 9.78 0.02 -12.43
N ASN A 94 9.40 -1.11 -13.06
CA ASN A 94 8.28 -1.93 -12.59
C ASN A 94 8.51 -2.45 -11.16
N ASP A 95 9.74 -2.89 -10.86
CA ASP A 95 10.09 -3.37 -9.52
C ASP A 95 10.01 -2.23 -8.48
N ILE A 96 10.45 -1.01 -8.83
CA ILE A 96 10.34 0.19 -7.98
C ILE A 96 8.87 0.55 -7.74
N ASP A 97 8.05 0.60 -8.79
CA ASP A 97 6.62 0.94 -8.67
C ASP A 97 5.89 -0.09 -7.79
N TYR A 98 6.24 -1.37 -7.92
CA TYR A 98 5.73 -2.42 -7.04
C TYR A 98 6.08 -2.15 -5.56
N GLU A 99 7.34 -1.82 -5.26
CA GLU A 99 7.78 -1.53 -3.90
C GLU A 99 7.15 -0.27 -3.31
N VAL A 100 6.98 0.80 -4.11
CA VAL A 100 6.28 2.02 -3.67
C VAL A 100 4.84 1.69 -3.26
N ASN A 101 4.12 0.95 -4.12
CA ASN A 101 2.73 0.53 -3.84
C ASN A 101 2.66 -0.35 -2.59
N LEU A 102 3.61 -1.25 -2.40
CA LEU A 102 3.68 -2.13 -1.24
C LEU A 102 3.99 -1.33 0.05
N SER A 103 4.88 -0.34 -0.02
CA SER A 103 5.21 0.56 1.09
C SER A 103 4.00 1.40 1.53
N GLU A 104 3.24 1.91 0.56
CA GLU A 104 1.99 2.62 0.82
C GLU A 104 0.94 1.73 1.48
N ALA A 105 0.77 0.53 0.96
CA ALA A 105 -0.10 -0.49 1.52
C ALA A 105 0.26 -0.81 2.98
N ARG A 106 1.54 -1.09 3.28
CA ARG A 106 2.03 -1.33 4.64
C ARG A 106 1.77 -0.15 5.56
N SER A 107 2.03 1.08 5.08
CA SER A 107 1.76 2.30 5.83
C SER A 107 0.28 2.45 6.21
N ARG A 108 -0.66 2.01 5.35
CA ARG A 108 -2.09 1.97 5.69
C ARG A 108 -2.39 0.94 6.79
N VAL A 109 -1.78 -0.24 6.74
CA VAL A 109 -1.94 -1.29 7.76
C VAL A 109 -1.45 -0.79 9.12
N ILE A 110 -0.29 -0.13 9.17
CA ILE A 110 0.23 0.48 10.40
C ILE A 110 -0.74 1.54 10.93
N GLY A 111 -1.29 2.39 10.06
CA GLY A 111 -2.29 3.38 10.45
C GLY A 111 -3.57 2.74 11.04
N ILE A 112 -4.01 1.60 10.51
CA ILE A 112 -5.14 0.83 11.05
C ILE A 112 -4.78 0.24 12.41
N GLN A 113 -3.59 -0.36 12.55
CA GLN A 113 -3.09 -0.95 13.81
C GLN A 113 -3.04 0.08 14.94
N GLU A 114 -2.39 1.22 14.69
CA GLU A 114 -2.17 2.27 15.68
C GLU A 114 -3.46 2.97 16.08
N LYS A 115 -4.30 3.33 15.10
CA LYS A 115 -5.49 4.13 15.35
C LYS A 115 -6.66 3.32 15.86
N LEU A 116 -6.80 2.07 15.46
CA LEU A 116 -8.04 1.33 15.70
C LEU A 116 -7.87 0.22 16.74
N PHE A 117 -6.71 -0.42 16.84
CA PHE A 117 -6.61 -1.69 17.57
C PHE A 117 -5.75 -1.69 18.82
N ALA A 118 -5.08 -0.58 19.15
CA ALA A 118 -4.32 -0.37 20.40
C ALA A 118 -3.50 -1.61 20.85
N GLY A 119 -2.92 -2.36 19.90
CA GLY A 119 -2.08 -3.53 20.18
C GLY A 119 -2.80 -4.87 20.43
N GLN A 120 -4.13 -4.98 20.26
CA GLN A 120 -4.83 -6.24 20.52
C GLN A 120 -4.58 -7.35 19.49
N VAL A 121 -4.17 -7.00 18.28
CA VAL A 121 -3.85 -7.96 17.20
C VAL A 121 -2.59 -7.48 16.50
N ASN A 122 -1.72 -8.39 16.07
CA ASN A 122 -0.56 -8.00 15.26
C ASN A 122 -0.92 -8.01 13.76
N LEU A 123 -1.24 -6.82 13.23
CA LEU A 123 -1.53 -6.66 11.81
C LEU A 123 -0.29 -6.41 10.95
N VAL A 124 0.82 -6.00 11.55
CA VAL A 124 2.02 -5.65 10.80
C VAL A 124 2.82 -6.92 10.52
N GLN A 125 2.61 -7.49 9.34
CA GLN A 125 3.39 -8.61 8.81
C GLN A 125 3.92 -8.27 7.41
N PRO A 126 5.10 -8.81 7.03
CA PRO A 126 5.61 -8.65 5.67
C PRO A 126 4.61 -9.13 4.64
N GLY A 127 4.35 -8.32 3.62
CA GLY A 127 3.42 -8.65 2.54
C GLY A 127 1.95 -8.31 2.80
N ARG A 128 1.52 -8.18 4.07
CA ARG A 128 0.11 -7.92 4.39
C ARG A 128 -0.34 -6.53 3.97
N TYR A 129 -1.48 -6.44 3.28
CA TYR A 129 -2.10 -5.17 2.90
C TYR A 129 -3.63 -5.18 3.02
N CYS A 130 -4.21 -4.03 3.38
CA CYS A 130 -5.66 -3.87 3.45
C CYS A 130 -6.24 -3.69 2.03
N VAL A 131 -7.04 -4.65 1.59
CA VAL A 131 -7.75 -4.64 0.30
C VAL A 131 -8.97 -3.72 0.37
N ARG A 132 -9.78 -3.86 1.42
CA ARG A 132 -11.03 -3.11 1.59
C ARG A 132 -11.48 -3.10 3.05
N TYR A 133 -12.21 -2.06 3.44
CA TYR A 133 -12.88 -2.02 4.74
C TYR A 133 -14.23 -1.31 4.67
N GLY A 134 -15.11 -1.60 5.62
CA GLY A 134 -16.41 -0.95 5.71
C GLY A 134 -17.36 -1.61 6.71
N PRO A 135 -18.47 -0.96 7.06
CA PRO A 135 -19.50 -1.57 7.91
C PRO A 135 -20.24 -2.66 7.14
N LEU A 136 -20.35 -3.85 7.73
CA LEU A 136 -21.19 -4.94 7.23
C LEU A 136 -21.99 -5.56 8.38
N GLN A 137 -23.19 -6.03 8.07
CA GLN A 137 -24.02 -6.77 9.01
C GLN A 137 -23.63 -8.25 8.98
N LYS A 138 -23.18 -8.78 10.12
CA LYS A 138 -22.90 -10.21 10.26
C LYS A 138 -24.20 -10.96 10.52
N LEU A 139 -24.57 -11.83 9.59
CA LEU A 139 -25.68 -12.78 9.73
C LEU A 139 -25.13 -14.16 10.06
N THR A 140 -25.81 -14.88 10.95
CA THR A 140 -25.51 -16.28 11.29
C THR A 140 -26.77 -17.12 11.10
N SER A 141 -26.63 -18.45 11.10
CA SER A 141 -27.77 -19.37 11.02
C SER A 141 -28.81 -19.12 12.12
N ALA A 142 -28.38 -18.66 13.29
CA ALA A 142 -29.24 -18.32 14.42
C ALA A 142 -29.92 -16.95 14.25
N ASN A 143 -29.23 -15.95 13.68
CA ASN A 143 -29.72 -14.58 13.54
C ASN A 143 -29.74 -14.14 12.07
N LYS A 144 -30.64 -14.74 11.28
CA LYS A 144 -30.78 -14.44 9.84
C LYS A 144 -31.41 -13.08 9.53
N LYS A 145 -32.12 -12.46 10.49
CA LYS A 145 -32.80 -11.17 10.31
C LYS A 145 -32.19 -10.04 11.14
N ASP A 146 -31.79 -10.33 12.39
CA ASP A 146 -31.23 -9.34 13.32
C ASP A 146 -29.72 -9.52 13.52
N GLY A 147 -28.97 -9.40 12.42
CA GLY A 147 -27.52 -9.45 12.47
C GLY A 147 -26.92 -8.23 13.16
N LYS A 148 -25.74 -8.40 13.76
CA LYS A 148 -24.99 -7.29 14.35
C LYS A 148 -24.09 -6.63 13.31
N ILE A 149 -24.07 -5.30 13.26
CA ILE A 149 -23.18 -4.52 12.40
C ILE A 149 -21.79 -4.48 13.02
N TYR A 150 -20.78 -4.82 12.22
CA TYR A 150 -19.37 -4.68 12.55
C TYR A 150 -18.66 -3.90 11.44
N THR A 151 -17.51 -3.33 11.74
CA THR A 151 -16.60 -2.86 10.69
C THR A 151 -15.67 -4.00 10.32
N PHE A 152 -15.74 -4.42 9.06
CA PHE A 152 -14.88 -5.45 8.52
C PHE A 152 -13.67 -4.83 7.84
N PHE A 153 -12.51 -5.45 8.03
CA PHE A 153 -11.26 -5.12 7.36
C PHE A 153 -10.77 -6.36 6.66
N MET A 154 -10.77 -6.33 5.33
CA MET A 154 -10.27 -7.39 4.47
C MET A 154 -8.82 -7.10 4.12
N PHE A 155 -7.94 -7.97 4.59
CA PHE A 155 -6.55 -8.05 4.17
C PHE A 155 -6.42 -9.13 3.09
N ASP A 156 -5.23 -9.25 2.52
CA ASP A 156 -4.90 -10.26 1.51
C ASP A 156 -4.88 -11.69 2.06
N ASP A 157 -4.63 -11.86 3.35
CA ASP A 157 -4.54 -13.15 4.03
C ASP A 157 -5.61 -13.38 5.11
N LEU A 158 -6.23 -12.32 5.63
CA LEU A 158 -7.22 -12.43 6.72
C LEU A 158 -8.38 -11.44 6.60
N LEU A 159 -9.50 -11.78 7.25
CA LEU A 159 -10.65 -10.91 7.45
C LEU A 159 -10.84 -10.64 8.95
N LEU A 160 -10.79 -9.36 9.33
CA LEU A 160 -11.13 -8.92 10.68
C LEU A 160 -12.55 -8.40 10.73
N ALA A 161 -13.24 -8.66 11.85
CA ALA A 161 -14.40 -7.90 12.25
C ALA A 161 -14.18 -7.26 13.61
N ALA A 162 -14.45 -5.96 13.66
CA ALA A 162 -14.28 -5.15 14.85
C ALA A 162 -15.58 -4.45 15.24
N ASP A 163 -15.74 -4.26 16.54
CA ASP A 163 -16.88 -3.59 17.17
C ASP A 163 -16.40 -2.27 17.78
N GLY A 164 -17.13 -1.19 17.53
CA GLY A 164 -16.76 0.16 17.97
C GLY A 164 -17.05 1.22 16.91
N ARG A 165 -16.93 2.49 17.32
CA ARG A 165 -17.04 3.66 16.45
C ARG A 165 -15.66 4.29 16.27
N SER A 166 -15.45 4.99 15.15
CA SER A 166 -14.20 5.63 14.74
C SER A 166 -13.40 6.20 15.91
N GLY A 167 -12.24 5.62 16.20
CA GLY A 167 -11.34 6.07 17.26
C GLY A 167 -10.69 4.92 18.03
N GLN A 168 -11.47 3.96 18.52
CA GLN A 168 -10.96 2.71 19.09
C GLN A 168 -11.94 1.58 18.78
N MET A 169 -11.44 0.53 18.15
CA MET A 169 -12.20 -0.64 17.74
C MET A 169 -11.67 -1.87 18.46
N ARG A 170 -12.59 -2.65 19.03
CA ARG A 170 -12.23 -3.93 19.65
C ARG A 170 -12.40 -5.04 18.63
N VAL A 171 -11.32 -5.77 18.36
CA VAL A 171 -11.40 -6.95 17.49
C VAL A 171 -12.33 -7.98 18.13
N LYS A 172 -13.27 -8.49 17.34
CA LYS A 172 -14.19 -9.56 17.74
C LYS A 172 -13.88 -10.85 17.02
N TYR A 173 -13.49 -10.77 15.75
CA TYR A 173 -13.18 -11.93 14.94
C TYR A 173 -11.94 -11.66 14.11
N VAL A 174 -11.07 -12.67 14.03
CA VAL A 174 -9.95 -12.78 13.11
C VAL A 174 -10.18 -14.08 12.35
N LEU A 175 -10.33 -13.99 11.04
CA LEU A 175 -10.63 -15.13 10.18
C LEU A 175 -9.54 -15.24 9.12
N ASP A 176 -8.87 -16.38 9.04
CA ASP A 176 -7.92 -16.65 7.95
C ASP A 176 -8.69 -16.90 6.66
N LEU A 177 -8.29 -16.26 5.56
CA LEU A 177 -8.95 -16.43 4.27
C LEU A 177 -8.71 -17.82 3.66
N GLN A 178 -7.65 -18.53 4.05
CA GLN A 178 -7.33 -19.86 3.53
C GLN A 178 -8.44 -20.89 3.80
N ASP A 179 -9.13 -20.73 4.93
CA ASP A 179 -10.20 -21.64 5.37
C ASP A 179 -11.61 -21.17 4.94
N MET A 180 -11.71 -20.07 4.20
CA MET A 180 -12.98 -19.44 3.87
C MET A 180 -13.46 -19.77 2.47
N LYS A 181 -14.71 -20.23 2.37
CA LYS A 181 -15.42 -20.34 1.09
C LYS A 181 -16.37 -19.17 0.93
N VAL A 182 -16.24 -18.48 -0.21
CA VAL A 182 -17.13 -17.39 -0.60
C VAL A 182 -18.23 -17.96 -1.50
N SER A 183 -19.48 -17.79 -1.09
CA SER A 183 -20.63 -18.14 -1.90
C SER A 183 -21.51 -16.91 -2.11
N ARG A 184 -21.96 -16.72 -3.36
CA ARG A 184 -22.93 -15.68 -3.69
C ARG A 184 -24.32 -16.19 -3.36
N LEU A 185 -25.02 -15.52 -2.46
CA LEU A 185 -26.43 -15.81 -2.24
C LEU A 185 -27.24 -15.11 -3.34
N LEU A 186 -27.80 -15.90 -4.25
CA LEU A 186 -28.85 -15.42 -5.13
C LEU A 186 -30.14 -15.31 -4.31
N ARG A 187 -30.51 -14.08 -3.94
CA ARG A 187 -31.85 -13.84 -3.37
C ARG A 187 -32.86 -14.13 -4.47
N THR A 188 -33.61 -15.23 -4.33
CA THR A 188 -34.58 -15.65 -5.34
C THR A 188 -35.85 -14.80 -5.42
N ASN A 189 -36.02 -13.76 -4.59
CA ASN A 189 -37.12 -12.80 -4.74
C ASN A 189 -36.78 -11.47 -4.04
N ALA A 190 -36.43 -10.43 -4.82
CA ALA A 190 -36.77 -9.01 -4.59
C ALA A 190 -35.89 -8.08 -5.44
N VAL A 191 -36.55 -7.32 -6.31
CA VAL A 191 -36.33 -6.05 -7.04
C VAL A 191 -35.04 -5.19 -6.85
N PHE A 192 -34.08 -5.51 -5.98
CA PHE A 192 -32.80 -4.79 -5.91
C PHE A 192 -31.60 -5.75 -5.79
N PRO A 193 -30.56 -5.62 -6.63
CA PRO A 193 -29.40 -6.50 -6.61
C PRO A 193 -28.45 -6.08 -5.49
N ASP A 194 -28.81 -6.42 -4.24
CA ASP A 194 -27.90 -6.26 -3.11
C ASP A 194 -26.97 -7.47 -3.05
N LEU A 195 -25.66 -7.23 -3.27
CA LEU A 195 -24.61 -8.25 -3.25
C LEU A 195 -24.37 -8.70 -1.81
N SER A 196 -25.00 -9.81 -1.41
CA SER A 196 -24.74 -10.47 -0.14
C SER A 196 -23.79 -11.65 -0.34
N PHE A 197 -22.71 -11.68 0.44
CA PHE A 197 -21.71 -12.75 0.46
C PHE A 197 -21.88 -13.58 1.73
N HIS A 198 -21.95 -14.90 1.57
CA HIS A 198 -21.99 -15.82 2.69
C HIS A 198 -20.64 -16.51 2.82
N PHE A 199 -20.08 -16.45 4.02
CA PHE A 199 -18.88 -17.17 4.41
C PHE A 199 -19.28 -18.39 5.23
N SER A 200 -18.86 -19.58 4.79
CA SER A 200 -19.08 -20.84 5.52
C SER A 200 -17.75 -21.32 6.08
N PHE A 201 -17.76 -21.75 7.35
CA PHE A 201 -16.63 -22.39 8.02
C PHE A 201 -16.79 -23.91 7.95
N ARG A 202 -15.67 -24.65 7.95
CA ARG A 202 -15.65 -26.10 8.20
C ARG A 202 -15.48 -26.38 9.68
#